data_AF-A0A4Q5TLN0-F1
#
_entry.id   AF-A0A4Q5TLN0-F1
#
_cell.length_a   1.000
_cell.length_b   1.000
_cell.length_c   1.000
_cell.angle_alpha   90.00
_cell.angle_beta   90.00
_cell.angle_gamma   90.00
#
_symmetry.space_group_name_H-M   'P 1'
#
loop_
_entity.id
_entity.type
_entity.pdbx_description
1 polymer ?
#
loop_
_entity_poly.entity_id
_entity_poly.type
_entity_poly.pdbx_seq_one_letter_code
_entity_poly.pdbx_strand_id
1 'polypeptide(L)'
;TIMKWQSDLLAIPKVAYDSVLQLQQNMYIKKAGVNFGTVIRQELIPSHELVISTIYSGNIPELEVDQETALNYLRRKDINMDTFIHGWAVVTYLSVRIGLVKILPNRINNYYPKDWRILNK
;
A
#
# COMPACT_ATOMS: atom_id res chain seq x y z
N THR A 1 -8.61 -0.28 -15.67
CA THR A 1 -9.68 -1.23 -15.31
C THR A 1 -9.28 -1.99 -14.07
N ILE A 2 -10.23 -2.32 -13.19
CA ILE A 2 -9.96 -3.18 -12.03
C ILE A 2 -10.20 -4.63 -12.42
N MET A 3 -9.23 -5.49 -12.14
CA MET A 3 -9.29 -6.94 -12.34
C MET A 3 -9.19 -7.62 -10.97
N LYS A 4 -10.05 -8.60 -10.69
CA LYS A 4 -9.93 -9.41 -9.48
C LYS A 4 -8.95 -10.56 -9.71
N TRP A 5 -7.98 -10.72 -8.81
CA TRP A 5 -7.03 -11.81 -8.82
C TRP A 5 -6.98 -12.46 -7.44
N GLN A 6 -7.57 -13.65 -7.30
CA GLN A 6 -7.78 -14.29 -5.99
C GLN A 6 -8.50 -13.34 -5.01
N SER A 7 -7.85 -12.94 -3.92
CA SER A 7 -8.34 -11.96 -2.95
C SER A 7 -7.97 -10.51 -3.28
N ASP A 8 -7.10 -10.30 -4.26
CA ASP A 8 -6.55 -8.99 -4.62
C ASP A 8 -7.35 -8.32 -5.74
N LEU A 9 -7.28 -7.00 -5.75
CA LEU A 9 -7.77 -6.15 -6.82
C LEU A 9 -6.56 -5.52 -7.52
N LEU A 10 -6.45 -5.71 -8.84
CA LEU A 10 -5.35 -5.19 -9.64
C LEU A 10 -5.86 -4.09 -10.57
N ALA A 11 -5.18 -2.95 -10.59
CA ALA A 11 -5.38 -1.90 -11.59
C ALA A 11 -4.56 -2.24 -12.85
N ILE A 12 -5.25 -2.59 -13.92
CA ILE A 12 -4.66 -2.95 -15.22
C ILE A 12 -4.94 -1.84 -16.24
N PRO A 13 -3.94 -1.40 -17.03
CA PRO A 13 -4.17 -0.52 -18.18
C PRO A 13 -5.20 -1.12 -19.13
N LYS A 14 -6.18 -0.34 -19.58
CA LYS A 14 -7.28 -0.84 -20.42
C LYS A 14 -6.78 -1.53 -21.69
N VAL A 15 -5.72 -0.99 -22.29
CA VAL A 15 -5.08 -1.53 -23.51
C VAL A 15 -4.45 -2.92 -23.32
N ALA A 16 -4.10 -3.29 -22.09
CA ALA A 16 -3.45 -4.57 -21.78
C ALA A 16 -4.43 -5.61 -21.21
N TYR A 17 -5.67 -5.23 -20.92
CA TYR A 17 -6.61 -6.06 -20.17
C TYR A 17 -6.89 -7.39 -20.85
N ASP A 18 -7.26 -7.38 -22.14
CA ASP A 18 -7.60 -8.59 -22.89
C ASP A 18 -6.38 -9.51 -23.05
N SER A 19 -5.20 -8.94 -23.29
CA SER A 19 -3.95 -9.70 -23.34
C SER A 19 -3.65 -10.36 -21.99
N VAL A 20 -3.78 -9.65 -20.88
CA VAL A 20 -3.55 -10.22 -19.54
C VAL A 20 -4.50 -11.41 -19.27
N LEU A 21 -5.77 -11.32 -19.67
CA LEU A 21 -6.72 -12.43 -19.56
C LEU A 21 -6.32 -13.64 -20.41
N GLN A 22 -5.85 -13.43 -21.63
CA GLN A 22 -5.36 -14.50 -22.49
C GLN A 22 -4.09 -15.17 -21.92
N LEU A 23 -3.15 -14.38 -21.40
CA LEU A 23 -1.93 -14.90 -20.79
C LEU A 23 -2.26 -15.71 -19.52
N GLN A 24 -3.24 -15.28 -18.72
CA GLN A 24 -3.67 -16.00 -17.52
C GLN A 24 -4.14 -17.44 -17.80
N GLN A 25 -4.74 -17.68 -18.96
CA GLN A 25 -5.22 -19.01 -19.34
C GLN A 25 -4.09 -19.98 -19.68
N ASN A 26 -2.93 -19.46 -20.11
CA ASN A 26 -1.85 -20.26 -20.70
C ASN A 26 -0.55 -20.19 -19.89
N MET A 27 -0.40 -19.21 -18.99
CA MET A 27 0.83 -18.94 -18.26
C MET A 27 0.56 -18.59 -16.80
N TYR A 28 1.55 -18.91 -15.96
CA TYR A 28 1.59 -18.43 -14.59
C TYR A 28 2.05 -16.97 -14.54
N ILE A 29 1.12 -16.05 -14.32
CA ILE A 29 1.40 -14.62 -14.20
C ILE A 29 2.10 -14.33 -12.87
N LYS A 30 3.33 -13.78 -12.94
CA LYS A 30 4.08 -13.32 -11.77
C LYS A 30 3.64 -11.95 -11.27
N LYS A 31 3.27 -11.03 -12.18
CA LYS A 31 2.80 -9.68 -11.87
C LYS A 31 1.92 -9.16 -13.02
N ALA A 32 0.85 -8.46 -12.68
CA ALA A 32 0.01 -7.74 -13.64
C ALA A 32 -0.45 -6.41 -13.05
N GLY A 33 -0.13 -5.30 -13.74
CA GLY A 33 -0.49 -3.95 -13.33
C GLY A 33 -0.05 -3.58 -11.90
N VAL A 34 -0.88 -2.76 -11.25
CA VAL A 34 -0.65 -2.26 -9.89
C VAL A 34 -1.61 -2.94 -8.92
N ASN A 35 -1.10 -3.55 -7.85
CA ASN A 35 -1.96 -4.08 -6.79
C ASN A 35 -2.68 -2.91 -6.09
N PHE A 36 -4.00 -2.88 -6.11
CA PHE A 36 -4.81 -1.86 -5.44
C PHE A 36 -4.99 -2.17 -3.94
N GLY A 37 -5.07 -3.45 -3.61
CA GLY A 37 -5.32 -3.94 -2.27
C GLY A 37 -5.95 -5.32 -2.26
N THR A 38 -6.13 -5.84 -1.07
CA THR A 38 -6.74 -7.16 -0.81
C THR A 38 -8.08 -6.98 -0.11
N VAL A 39 -9.10 -7.68 -0.57
CA VAL A 39 -10.41 -7.70 0.11
C VAL A 39 -10.41 -8.82 1.15
N ILE A 40 -10.48 -8.44 2.42
CA ILE A 40 -10.56 -9.37 3.56
C ILE A 40 -11.82 -9.05 4.35
N ARG A 41 -12.71 -10.04 4.54
CA ARG A 41 -13.96 -9.88 5.30
C ARG A 41 -14.79 -8.67 4.84
N GLN A 42 -14.88 -8.48 3.52
CA GLN A 42 -15.59 -7.36 2.87
C GLN A 42 -14.98 -5.96 3.10
N GLU A 43 -13.82 -5.86 3.75
CA GLU A 43 -13.03 -4.63 3.86
C GLU A 43 -11.89 -4.65 2.84
N LEU A 44 -11.67 -3.53 2.14
CA LEU A 44 -10.49 -3.34 1.30
C LEU A 44 -9.32 -2.91 2.18
N ILE A 45 -8.28 -3.73 2.21
CA ILE A 45 -6.98 -3.37 2.76
C ILE A 45 -6.15 -2.79 1.61
N PRO A 46 -5.90 -1.47 1.56
CA PRO A 46 -5.13 -0.86 0.49
C PRO A 46 -3.70 -1.43 0.48
N SER A 47 -3.15 -1.60 -0.72
CA SER A 47 -1.79 -2.10 -0.85
C SER A 47 -0.77 -0.98 -0.68
N HIS A 48 0.43 -1.35 -0.22
CA HIS A 48 1.58 -0.45 -0.26
C HIS A 48 1.91 -0.02 -1.71
N GLU A 49 1.76 -0.93 -2.68
CA GLU A 49 2.05 -0.68 -4.09
C GLU A 49 1.17 0.44 -4.67
N LEU A 50 -0.11 0.49 -4.31
CA LEU A 50 -1.03 1.52 -4.74
C LEU A 50 -0.51 2.89 -4.31
N VAL A 51 -0.23 3.08 -3.02
CA VAL A 51 0.06 4.41 -2.46
C VAL A 51 1.40 4.98 -2.89
N ILE A 52 2.35 4.14 -3.31
CA ILE A 52 3.63 4.60 -3.89
C ILE A 52 3.57 4.76 -5.41
N SER A 53 2.53 4.24 -6.07
CA SER A 53 2.39 4.32 -7.52
C SER A 53 2.10 5.73 -8.01
N THR A 54 2.31 5.94 -9.32
CA THR A 54 1.95 7.18 -10.01
C THR A 54 0.45 7.33 -10.29
N ILE A 55 -0.33 6.25 -10.12
CA ILE A 55 -1.78 6.25 -10.40
C ILE A 55 -2.64 6.51 -9.15
N TYR A 56 -2.01 6.65 -7.99
CA TYR A 56 -2.70 6.97 -6.74
C TYR A 56 -3.32 8.38 -6.82
N SER A 57 -4.59 8.47 -6.42
CA SER A 57 -5.38 9.71 -6.56
C SER A 57 -5.36 10.63 -5.34
N GLY A 58 -4.66 10.28 -4.24
CA GLY A 58 -4.60 11.14 -3.05
C GLY A 58 -5.81 11.06 -2.11
N ASN A 59 -6.64 10.02 -2.21
CA ASN A 59 -7.90 9.94 -1.45
C ASN A 59 -7.77 9.47 0.01
N ILE A 60 -6.61 8.95 0.42
CA ILE A 60 -6.31 8.56 1.81
C ILE A 60 -5.54 9.72 2.46
N PRO A 61 -5.91 10.14 3.69
CA PRO A 61 -5.20 11.21 4.40
C PRO A 61 -3.69 10.96 4.46
N GLU A 62 -2.91 12.00 4.20
CA GLU A 62 -1.45 11.95 4.29
C GLU A 62 -0.99 12.41 5.68
N LEU A 63 0.09 11.81 6.15
CA LEU A 63 0.72 12.08 7.43
C LEU A 63 2.21 12.27 7.20
N GLU A 64 2.62 13.54 7.17
CA GLU A 64 4.02 13.91 7.08
C GLU A 64 4.72 13.61 8.39
N VAL A 65 5.86 12.93 8.32
CA VAL A 65 6.63 12.51 9.49
C VAL A 65 8.05 13.05 9.43
N ASP A 66 8.71 13.12 10.58
CA ASP A 66 10.14 13.44 10.63
C ASP A 66 11.01 12.26 10.18
N GLN A 67 12.31 12.52 10.05
CA GLN A 67 13.27 11.51 9.61
C GLN A 67 13.34 10.31 10.55
N GLU A 68 13.28 10.53 11.86
CA GLU A 68 13.36 9.44 12.86
C GLU A 68 12.16 8.50 12.72
N THR A 69 10.97 9.07 12.61
CA THR A 69 9.72 8.33 12.43
C THR A 69 9.67 7.63 11.08
N ALA A 70 10.14 8.27 10.00
CA ALA A 70 10.27 7.62 8.69
C ALA A 70 11.22 6.41 8.74
N LEU A 71 12.36 6.53 9.42
CA LEU A 71 13.28 5.41 9.59
C LEU A 71 12.67 4.29 10.43
N ASN A 72 11.96 4.62 11.52
CA ASN A 72 11.24 3.63 12.31
C ASN A 72 10.13 2.95 11.50
N TYR A 73 9.44 3.69 10.63
CA TYR A 73 8.48 3.16 9.66
C TYR A 73 9.13 2.14 8.72
N LEU A 74 10.21 2.51 8.04
CA LEU A 74 10.92 1.64 7.09
C LEU A 74 11.57 0.42 7.76
N ARG A 75 11.87 0.49 9.06
CA ARG A 75 12.33 -0.65 9.87
C ARG A 75 11.22 -1.59 10.30
N ARG A 76 9.96 -1.22 10.05
CA ARG A 76 8.76 -1.87 10.62
C ARG A 76 8.77 -1.89 12.15
N LYS A 77 9.27 -0.83 12.78
CA LYS A 77 9.09 -0.65 14.22
C LYS A 77 7.72 -0.08 14.52
N ASP A 78 7.34 -0.16 15.79
CA ASP A 78 6.18 0.55 16.31
C ASP A 78 6.38 2.05 16.14
N ILE A 79 5.30 2.73 15.78
CA ILE A 79 5.27 4.16 15.54
C ILE A 79 4.26 4.74 16.52
N ASN A 80 4.67 5.78 17.23
CA ASN A 80 3.80 6.54 18.11
C ASN A 80 3.84 8.00 17.65
N MET A 81 2.67 8.56 17.37
CA MET A 81 2.51 9.93 16.89
C MET A 81 1.21 10.48 17.41
N ASP A 82 1.21 11.75 17.80
CA ASP A 82 -0.02 12.48 18.10
C ASP A 82 -0.67 12.92 16.78
N THR A 83 -1.86 12.39 16.50
CA THR A 83 -2.62 12.73 15.29
C THR A 83 -4.11 12.58 15.54
N PHE A 84 -4.90 13.43 14.89
CA PHE A 84 -6.36 13.34 14.88
C PHE A 84 -6.89 12.38 13.81
N ILE A 85 -6.02 11.83 12.97
CA ILE A 85 -6.40 10.89 11.91
C ILE A 85 -6.73 9.53 12.54
N HIS A 86 -7.86 8.96 12.16
CA HIS A 86 -8.25 7.59 12.50
C HIS A 86 -8.44 6.75 11.24
N GLY A 87 -8.04 5.47 11.30
CA GLY A 87 -8.12 4.56 10.15
C GLY A 87 -6.86 4.58 9.29
N TRP A 88 -7.02 4.47 7.98
CA TRP A 88 -5.89 4.42 7.05
C TRP A 88 -5.27 5.80 6.83
N ALA A 89 -3.94 5.87 6.86
CA ALA A 89 -3.18 7.06 6.51
C ALA A 89 -1.96 6.69 5.67
N VAL A 90 -1.61 7.55 4.71
CA VAL A 90 -0.39 7.45 3.91
C VAL A 90 0.72 8.18 4.64
N VAL A 91 1.83 7.50 4.91
CA VAL A 91 3.00 8.11 5.51
C VAL A 91 3.80 8.82 4.42
N THR A 92 4.15 10.09 4.66
CA THR A 92 4.99 10.89 3.77
C THR A 92 6.22 11.40 4.52
N TYR A 93 7.35 11.49 3.81
CA TYR A 93 8.58 12.14 4.29
C TYR A 93 9.15 12.98 3.17
N LEU A 94 9.39 14.26 3.43
CA LEU A 94 9.74 15.27 2.43
C LEU A 94 8.74 15.30 1.26
N SER A 95 7.44 15.18 1.59
CA SER A 95 6.35 15.07 0.59
C SER A 95 6.45 13.87 -0.34
N VAL A 96 7.27 12.86 -0.01
CA VAL A 96 7.35 11.59 -0.74
C VAL A 96 6.56 10.54 0.02
N ARG A 97 5.62 9.89 -0.66
CA ARG A 97 4.82 8.77 -0.11
C ARG A 97 5.72 7.56 0.11
N ILE A 98 5.83 7.13 1.37
CA ILE A 98 6.66 5.97 1.76
C ILE A 98 5.83 4.75 2.15
N GLY A 99 4.51 4.88 2.32
CA GLY A 99 3.61 3.74 2.46
C GLY A 99 2.39 4.02 3.34
N LEU A 100 1.87 2.99 4.01
CA LEU A 100 0.62 3.04 4.78
C LEU A 100 0.81 2.70 6.26
N VAL A 101 -0.03 3.31 7.09
CA VAL A 101 -0.32 2.90 8.46
C VAL A 101 -1.83 2.76 8.67
N LYS A 102 -2.24 1.95 9.64
CA LYS A 102 -3.61 1.94 10.17
C LYS A 102 -3.59 2.46 11.60
N ILE A 103 -4.09 3.66 11.81
CA ILE A 103 -4.16 4.34 13.10
C ILE A 103 -5.41 3.89 13.82
N LEU A 104 -5.22 3.30 14.99
CA LEU A 104 -6.24 2.81 15.90
C LEU A 104 -6.12 3.58 17.22
N PRO A 105 -7.13 3.55 18.12
CA PRO A 105 -7.14 4.40 19.31
C PRO A 105 -5.88 4.34 20.18
N ASN A 106 -5.24 3.17 20.30
CA ASN A 106 -4.08 2.96 21.19
C ASN A 106 -2.83 2.45 20.46
N ARG A 107 -2.86 2.34 19.12
CA ARG A 107 -1.72 1.79 18.36
C ARG A 107 -1.76 2.24 16.92
N ILE A 108 -0.59 2.27 16.30
CA ILE A 108 -0.44 2.49 14.87
C ILE A 108 0.16 1.23 14.25
N ASN A 109 -0.63 0.54 13.44
CA ASN A 109 -0.15 -0.63 12.72
C ASN A 109 0.68 -0.17 11.51
N ASN A 110 1.94 -0.61 11.45
CA ASN A 110 2.83 -0.34 10.33
C ASN A 110 2.64 -1.38 9.20
N TYR A 111 2.15 -0.91 8.05
CA TYR A 111 1.88 -1.73 6.85
C TYR A 111 3.02 -1.71 5.81
N TYR A 112 4.23 -1.29 6.18
CA TYR A 112 5.38 -1.41 5.30
C TYR A 112 5.68 -2.89 4.98
N PRO A 113 6.07 -3.25 3.74
CA PRO A 113 6.33 -4.65 3.38
C PRO A 113 7.43 -5.29 4.25
N LYS A 114 7.17 -6.50 4.77
CA LYS A 114 8.09 -7.21 5.68
C LYS A 114 9.47 -7.37 5.09
N ASP A 115 9.50 -7.81 3.85
CA ASP A 115 10.72 -8.24 3.17
C ASP A 115 11.52 -7.04 2.65
N TRP A 116 10.97 -5.82 2.75
CA TRP A 116 11.64 -4.58 2.35
C TRP A 116 12.20 -3.82 3.56
N ARG A 117 11.96 -4.31 4.78
CA ARG A 117 12.38 -3.60 5.99
C ARG A 117 13.88 -3.40 6.01
N ILE A 118 14.33 -2.19 6.32
CA ILE A 118 15.74 -1.94 6.54
C ILE A 118 16.14 -2.53 7.90
N LEU A 119 17.28 -3.22 7.96
CA LEU A 119 17.74 -3.91 9.17
C LEU A 119 18.76 -3.09 9.97
N ASN A 120 19.39 -2.11 9.33
CA ASN A 120 20.45 -1.31 9.93
C ASN A 120 19.85 -0.19 10.80
N LYS A 121 20.51 0.05 11.95
CA LYS A 121 20.21 1.15 12.86
C LYS A 121 20.74 2.47 12.35
#